data_AF-A0A0J1FTW3-F1
#
_entry.id   AF-A0A0J1FTW3-F1
#
_cell.length_a   1.000
_cell.length_b   1.000
_cell.length_c   1.000
_cell.angle_alpha   90.00
_cell.angle_beta   90.00
_cell.angle_gamma   90.00
#
_symmetry.space_group_name_H-M   'P 1'
#
loop_
_entity.id
_entity.type
_entity.pdbx_description
1 polymer ?
#
loop_
_entity_poly.entity_id
_entity_poly.type
_entity_poly.pdbx_seq_one_letter_code
_entity_poly.pdbx_strand_id
1 'polypeptide(L)'
;MNIDPRKNAEFYHDPTAYEAIKRCKDPKRQLQGKRSKVVGEYFENLISAACDFYNEQGLARIEKTPEPMKVLRPIVKQPGRFIACFEKAAQPDYKGTVKGGRAIVFEAKHTDHDRIERSRLTQEQLEGLEKHYRLGALAFVLVSFEFKDYFRIPWDIWRDMKEIYGRKYVKAEELENYRVKATSQMILLLSGIA
;
A
#
# COMPACT_ATOMS: atom_id res chain seq x y z
N MET A 1 34.29 19.40 -24.20
CA MET A 1 34.45 18.12 -24.94
C MET A 1 33.40 17.14 -24.43
N ASN A 2 32.54 16.62 -25.31
CA ASN A 2 31.54 15.61 -24.95
C ASN A 2 32.25 14.26 -24.87
N ILE A 3 32.53 13.78 -23.65
CA ILE A 3 33.14 12.47 -23.44
C ILE A 3 32.02 11.43 -23.59
N ASP A 4 32.14 10.52 -24.57
CA ASP A 4 31.22 9.40 -24.74
C ASP A 4 31.40 8.43 -23.57
N PRO A 5 30.40 8.26 -22.68
CA PRO A 5 30.53 7.43 -21.48
C PRO A 5 30.66 5.93 -21.79
N ARG A 6 30.56 5.53 -23.06
CA ARG A 6 30.77 4.16 -23.56
C ARG A 6 32.20 3.89 -24.00
N LYS A 7 33.13 4.80 -23.76
CA LYS A 7 34.54 4.67 -24.12
C LYS A 7 35.44 4.81 -22.89
N ASN A 8 36.50 4.01 -22.82
CA ASN A 8 37.50 4.12 -21.76
C ASN A 8 38.46 5.30 -22.02
N ALA A 9 39.41 5.53 -21.11
CA ALA A 9 40.39 6.62 -21.23
C ALA A 9 41.29 6.55 -22.49
N GLU A 10 41.35 5.37 -23.12
CA GLU A 10 42.07 5.09 -24.37
C GLU A 10 41.15 5.15 -25.62
N PHE A 11 39.91 5.61 -25.47
CA PHE A 11 38.89 5.74 -26.53
C PHE A 11 38.39 4.42 -27.15
N TYR A 12 38.72 3.27 -26.58
CA TYR A 12 38.12 1.98 -26.95
C TYR A 12 36.69 1.88 -26.41
N HIS A 13 35.82 1.22 -27.17
CA HIS A 13 34.45 0.95 -26.75
C HIS A 13 34.46 -0.04 -25.58
N ASP A 14 34.13 0.44 -24.38
CA ASP A 14 34.04 -0.37 -23.17
C ASP A 14 32.67 -0.12 -22.52
N PRO A 15 31.63 -0.84 -22.95
CA PRO A 15 30.29 -0.69 -22.37
C PRO A 15 30.24 -1.21 -20.93
N THR A 16 31.28 -1.87 -20.42
CA THR A 16 31.25 -2.55 -19.11
C THR A 16 31.06 -1.54 -17.98
N ALA A 17 31.80 -0.43 -17.99
CA ALA A 17 31.64 0.63 -16.99
C ALA A 17 30.28 1.33 -17.10
N TYR A 18 29.85 1.65 -18.33
CA TYR A 18 28.55 2.28 -18.61
C TYR A 18 27.37 1.37 -18.19
N GLU A 19 27.43 0.09 -18.53
CA GLU A 19 26.43 -0.90 -18.15
C GLU A 19 26.47 -1.22 -16.66
N ALA A 20 27.64 -1.28 -16.03
CA ALA A 20 27.76 -1.46 -14.58
C ALA A 20 27.14 -0.28 -13.82
N ILE A 21 27.38 0.96 -14.26
CA ILE A 21 26.78 2.17 -13.69
C ILE A 21 25.26 2.18 -13.93
N LYS A 22 24.79 1.76 -15.11
CA LYS A 22 23.36 1.62 -15.43
C LYS A 22 22.67 0.49 -14.64
N ARG A 23 23.40 -0.59 -14.32
CA ARG A 23 22.93 -1.74 -13.52
C ARG A 23 22.96 -1.47 -12.02
N CYS A 24 23.85 -0.59 -11.55
CA CYS A 24 23.85 -0.11 -10.17
C CYS A 24 22.59 0.72 -9.92
N LYS A 25 21.67 0.18 -9.11
CA LYS A 25 20.47 0.90 -8.67
C LYS A 25 20.88 2.17 -7.95
N ASP A 26 20.34 3.32 -8.36
CA ASP A 26 20.59 4.64 -7.76
C ASP A 26 20.50 4.57 -6.21
N PRO A 27 21.60 4.84 -5.48
CA PRO A 27 21.64 4.78 -4.03
C PRO A 27 20.55 5.62 -3.35
N LYS A 28 20.17 6.76 -3.94
CA LYS A 28 19.08 7.62 -3.42
C LYS A 28 17.73 6.92 -3.50
N ARG A 29 17.45 6.25 -4.63
CA ARG A 29 16.22 5.45 -4.80
C ARG A 29 16.18 4.26 -3.86
N GLN A 30 17.32 3.62 -3.62
CA GLN A 30 17.39 2.52 -2.65
C GLN A 30 17.09 2.99 -1.22
N LEU A 31 17.70 4.10 -0.80
CA LEU A 31 17.46 4.69 0.52
C LEU A 31 15.99 5.13 0.66
N GLN A 32 15.44 5.77 -0.37
CA GLN A 32 14.03 6.16 -0.39
C GLN A 32 13.11 4.92 -0.26
N GLY A 33 13.37 3.87 -1.02
CA GLY A 33 12.59 2.62 -0.94
C GLY A 33 12.67 1.97 0.44
N LYS A 34 13.84 1.94 1.08
CA LYS A 34 14.00 1.44 2.46
C LYS A 34 13.20 2.28 3.45
N ARG A 35 13.26 3.61 3.35
CA ARG A 35 12.47 4.52 4.20
C ARG A 35 10.97 4.28 3.98
N SER A 36 10.51 4.22 2.74
CA SER A 36 9.10 3.94 2.41
C SER A 36 8.63 2.61 2.98
N LYS A 37 9.50 1.58 3.00
CA LYS A 37 9.18 0.28 3.61
C LYS A 37 8.98 0.40 5.12
N VAL A 38 9.91 1.04 5.83
CA VAL A 38 9.81 1.23 7.30
C VAL A 38 8.57 2.05 7.67
N VAL A 39 8.29 3.10 6.90
CA VAL A 39 7.09 3.92 7.06
C VAL A 39 5.82 3.10 6.83
N GLY A 40 5.79 2.28 5.78
CA GLY A 40 4.68 1.37 5.50
C GLY A 40 4.46 0.37 6.63
N GLU A 41 5.52 -0.29 7.11
CA GLU A 41 5.46 -1.25 8.22
C GLU A 41 4.93 -0.59 9.50
N TYR A 42 5.34 0.64 9.81
CA TYR A 42 4.80 1.37 10.97
C TYR A 42 3.31 1.65 10.83
N PHE A 43 2.85 2.06 9.63
CA PHE A 43 1.42 2.28 9.39
C PHE A 43 0.61 0.99 9.50
N GLU A 44 1.12 -0.11 8.95
CA GLU A 44 0.51 -1.44 9.05
C GLU A 44 0.40 -1.91 10.51
N ASN A 45 1.39 -1.59 11.36
CA ASN A 45 1.34 -1.92 12.79
C ASN A 45 0.21 -1.17 13.50
N LEU A 46 -0.03 0.12 13.20
CA LEU A 46 -1.15 0.89 13.76
C LEU A 46 -2.51 0.32 13.33
N ILE A 47 -2.61 -0.17 12.09
CA ILE A 47 -3.81 -0.82 11.58
C ILE A 47 -4.00 -2.18 12.25
N SER A 48 -2.94 -2.96 12.41
CA SER A 48 -2.97 -4.26 13.06
C SER A 48 -3.45 -4.14 14.52
N ALA A 49 -2.91 -3.18 15.27
CA ALA A 49 -3.38 -2.88 16.62
C ALA A 49 -4.88 -2.50 16.67
N ALA A 50 -5.36 -1.76 15.67
CA ALA A 50 -6.79 -1.45 15.56
C ALA A 50 -7.64 -2.71 15.27
N CYS A 51 -7.19 -3.56 14.34
CA CYS A 51 -7.86 -4.81 14.02
C CYS A 51 -7.94 -5.76 15.23
N ASP A 52 -6.85 -5.87 15.99
CA ASP A 52 -6.81 -6.68 17.22
C ASP A 52 -7.77 -6.14 18.26
N PHE A 53 -7.77 -4.82 18.47
CA PHE A 53 -8.75 -4.15 19.35
C PHE A 53 -10.19 -4.48 18.93
N TYR A 54 -10.54 -4.37 17.65
CA TYR A 54 -11.90 -4.70 17.19
C TYR A 54 -12.25 -6.17 17.36
N ASN A 55 -11.27 -7.07 17.22
CA ASN A 55 -11.46 -8.50 17.41
C ASN A 55 -11.70 -8.83 18.88
N GLU A 56 -10.90 -8.27 19.80
CA GLU A 56 -11.06 -8.43 21.25
C GLU A 56 -12.41 -7.91 21.75
N GLN A 57 -12.90 -6.80 21.18
CA GLN A 57 -14.21 -6.24 21.52
C GLN A 57 -15.39 -6.95 20.85
N GLY A 58 -15.16 -7.96 20.00
CA GLY A 58 -16.20 -8.64 19.23
C GLY A 58 -16.91 -7.73 18.22
N LEU A 59 -16.23 -6.68 17.75
CA LEU A 59 -16.74 -5.70 16.79
C LEU A 59 -16.39 -6.04 15.34
N ALA A 60 -15.24 -6.66 15.09
CA ALA A 60 -14.87 -7.12 13.75
C ALA A 60 -13.75 -8.17 13.80
N ARG A 61 -13.68 -9.04 12.81
CA ARG A 61 -12.53 -9.91 12.52
C ARG A 61 -11.93 -9.46 11.19
N ILE A 62 -10.79 -8.78 11.23
CA ILE A 62 -10.11 -8.21 10.06
C ILE A 62 -8.67 -8.74 10.04
N GLU A 63 -8.21 -9.18 8.87
CA GLU A 63 -6.87 -9.74 8.66
C GLU A 63 -6.19 -9.04 7.49
N LYS A 64 -4.86 -8.88 7.60
CA LYS A 64 -4.02 -8.49 6.47
C LYS A 64 -3.94 -9.67 5.50
N THR A 65 -4.14 -9.42 4.21
CA THR A 65 -3.93 -10.44 3.17
C THR A 65 -2.43 -10.69 3.02
N PRO A 66 -1.96 -11.94 3.14
CA PRO A 66 -0.55 -12.26 2.91
C PRO A 66 -0.19 -12.00 1.45
N GLU A 67 1.03 -11.50 1.22
CA GLU A 67 1.55 -11.31 -0.14
C GLU A 67 1.62 -12.67 -0.85
N PRO A 68 1.01 -12.81 -2.05
CA PRO A 68 1.04 -14.08 -2.74
C PRO A 68 2.47 -14.38 -3.21
N MET A 69 2.96 -15.53 -2.81
CA MET A 69 4.25 -16.05 -3.23
C MET A 69 4.08 -17.43 -3.83
N LYS A 70 4.78 -17.68 -4.92
CA LYS A 70 4.87 -19.00 -5.54
C LYS A 70 6.21 -19.62 -5.21
N VAL A 71 6.17 -20.78 -4.57
CA VAL A 71 7.36 -21.59 -4.32
C VAL A 71 7.87 -22.15 -5.65
N LEU A 72 9.12 -21.86 -5.98
CA LEU A 72 9.78 -22.35 -7.19
C LEU A 72 10.47 -23.69 -6.94
N ARG A 73 11.20 -23.81 -5.83
CA ARG A 73 11.86 -25.07 -5.44
C ARG A 73 12.25 -25.10 -3.95
N PRO A 74 12.23 -26.28 -3.29
CA PRO A 74 12.74 -26.45 -1.93
C PRO A 74 14.27 -26.42 -1.88
N ILE A 75 14.83 -26.10 -0.71
CA ILE A 75 16.27 -26.23 -0.43
C ILE A 75 16.52 -27.59 0.22
N VAL A 76 17.03 -28.55 -0.55
CA VAL A 76 17.12 -29.99 -0.22
C VAL A 76 17.69 -30.30 1.17
N LYS A 77 18.66 -29.50 1.64
CA LYS A 77 19.35 -29.73 2.94
C LYS A 77 18.83 -28.87 4.09
N GLN A 78 17.74 -28.13 3.89
CA GLN A 78 17.20 -27.19 4.89
C GLN A 78 15.68 -27.28 4.93
N PRO A 79 15.11 -28.23 5.71
CA PRO A 79 13.68 -28.38 5.87
C PRO A 79 13.00 -27.04 6.19
N GLY A 80 11.87 -26.76 5.52
CA GLY A 80 11.13 -25.51 5.69
C GLY A 80 11.68 -24.30 4.91
N ARG A 81 12.81 -24.42 4.19
CA ARG A 81 13.34 -23.33 3.35
C ARG A 81 13.13 -23.59 1.86
N PHE A 82 12.75 -22.55 1.14
CA PHE A 82 12.45 -22.62 -0.29
C PHE A 82 12.83 -21.32 -1.02
N ILE A 83 13.01 -21.41 -2.33
CA ILE A 83 13.11 -20.26 -3.22
C ILE A 83 11.71 -19.97 -3.74
N ALA A 84 11.27 -18.72 -3.62
CA ALA A 84 9.96 -18.27 -4.10
C ALA A 84 10.09 -17.01 -4.96
N CYS A 85 9.09 -16.77 -5.80
CA CYS A 85 8.87 -15.48 -6.45
C CYS A 85 7.55 -14.87 -5.96
N PHE A 86 7.52 -13.54 -5.85
CA PHE A 86 6.28 -12.81 -5.60
C PHE A 86 5.38 -12.89 -6.84
N GLU A 87 4.09 -13.12 -6.62
CA GLU A 87 3.07 -13.02 -7.64
C GLU A 87 2.31 -11.69 -7.51
N LYS A 88 1.55 -11.33 -8.55
CA LYS A 88 0.69 -10.16 -8.47
C LYS A 88 -0.42 -10.39 -7.44
N ALA A 89 -0.61 -9.43 -6.55
CA ALA A 89 -1.72 -9.44 -5.60
C ALA A 89 -3.05 -9.24 -6.34
N ALA A 90 -3.97 -10.20 -6.19
CA ALA A 90 -5.34 -10.15 -6.71
C ALA A 90 -6.37 -9.81 -5.63
N GLN A 91 -5.92 -9.48 -4.43
CA GLN A 91 -6.73 -9.29 -3.23
C GLN A 91 -6.37 -7.95 -2.58
N PRO A 92 -7.35 -7.23 -1.98
CA PRO A 92 -7.07 -6.03 -1.20
C PRO A 92 -6.15 -6.32 0.00
N ASP A 93 -5.41 -5.30 0.45
CA ASP A 93 -4.48 -5.38 1.58
C ASP A 93 -5.14 -5.95 2.86
N TYR A 94 -6.39 -5.59 3.15
CA TYR A 94 -7.13 -6.05 4.34
C TYR A 94 -8.53 -6.53 3.98
N LYS A 95 -8.99 -7.58 4.67
CA LYS A 95 -10.36 -8.10 4.55
C LYS A 95 -10.87 -8.71 5.84
N GLY A 96 -12.18 -8.78 5.98
CA GLY A 96 -12.78 -9.29 7.19
C GLY A 96 -14.30 -9.24 7.22
N THR A 97 -14.84 -9.33 8.42
CA THR A 97 -16.27 -9.19 8.72
C THR A 97 -16.45 -8.29 9.92
N VAL A 98 -17.37 -7.32 9.83
CA VAL A 98 -17.79 -6.50 10.97
C VAL A 98 -19.03 -7.10 11.64
N LYS A 99 -19.28 -6.70 12.89
CA LYS A 99 -20.48 -7.08 13.65
C LYS A 99 -21.74 -6.83 12.80
N GLY A 100 -22.65 -7.80 12.81
CA GLY A 100 -23.81 -7.81 11.90
C GLY A 100 -23.58 -8.55 10.57
N GLY A 101 -22.36 -9.06 10.32
CA GLY A 101 -22.08 -9.99 9.22
C GLY A 101 -21.71 -9.33 7.90
N ARG A 102 -21.61 -7.99 7.85
CA ARG A 102 -21.20 -7.28 6.64
C ARG A 102 -19.70 -7.51 6.39
N ALA A 103 -19.35 -7.90 5.17
CA ALA A 103 -17.95 -7.99 4.75
C ALA A 103 -17.30 -6.60 4.74
N ILE A 104 -16.02 -6.55 5.10
CA ILE A 104 -15.17 -5.35 5.02
C ILE A 104 -13.94 -5.66 4.19
N VAL A 105 -13.57 -4.76 3.29
CA VAL A 105 -12.31 -4.83 2.54
C VAL A 105 -11.72 -3.42 2.41
N PHE A 106 -10.41 -3.28 2.53
CA PHE A 106 -9.78 -1.98 2.31
C PHE A 106 -8.32 -2.08 1.93
N GLU A 107 -7.86 -0.99 1.32
CA GLU A 107 -6.46 -0.70 1.03
C GLU A 107 -5.91 0.30 2.06
N ALA A 108 -4.61 0.22 2.35
CA ALA A 108 -3.96 1.16 3.25
C ALA A 108 -2.81 1.88 2.54
N LYS A 109 -2.82 3.22 2.55
CA LYS A 109 -1.74 4.03 1.97
C LYS A 109 -1.30 5.14 2.92
N HIS A 110 0.00 5.36 3.00
CA HIS A 110 0.58 6.49 3.71
C HIS A 110 1.26 7.44 2.73
N THR A 111 1.21 8.75 3.02
CA THR A 111 1.91 9.79 2.28
C THR A 111 2.48 10.85 3.23
N ASP A 112 3.72 11.29 2.93
CA ASP A 112 4.36 12.46 3.56
C ASP A 112 4.02 13.77 2.81
N HIS A 113 3.12 13.71 1.82
CA HIS A 113 2.66 14.87 1.03
C HIS A 113 1.27 15.31 1.45
N ASP A 114 0.90 16.54 1.12
CA ASP A 114 -0.43 17.16 1.35
C ASP A 114 -1.57 16.55 0.52
N ARG A 115 -1.23 15.72 -0.48
CA ARG A 115 -2.16 15.05 -1.39
C ARG A 115 -1.81 13.59 -1.65
N ILE A 116 -2.81 12.84 -2.09
CA ILE A 116 -2.64 11.46 -2.55
C ILE A 116 -3.29 11.26 -3.92
N GLU A 117 -2.55 10.64 -4.83
CA GLU A 117 -2.99 10.32 -6.18
C GLU A 117 -3.82 9.02 -6.19
N ARG A 118 -4.88 8.96 -7.00
CA ARG A 118 -5.67 7.73 -7.26
C ARG A 118 -4.78 6.58 -7.72
N SER A 119 -3.72 6.89 -8.48
CA SER A 119 -2.74 5.93 -9.00
C SER A 119 -1.85 5.29 -7.93
N ARG A 120 -1.99 5.67 -6.66
CA ARG A 120 -1.35 4.97 -5.54
C ARG A 120 -1.92 3.57 -5.34
N LEU A 121 -3.11 3.27 -5.83
CA LEU A 121 -3.60 1.90 -5.96
C LEU A 121 -3.30 1.38 -7.36
N THR A 122 -2.88 0.12 -7.44
CA THR A 122 -2.73 -0.57 -8.73
C THR A 122 -4.10 -0.86 -9.35
N GLN A 123 -4.13 -1.14 -10.65
CA GLN A 123 -5.38 -1.49 -11.33
C GLN A 123 -6.05 -2.73 -10.71
N GLU A 124 -5.25 -3.73 -10.32
CA GLU A 124 -5.74 -4.93 -9.66
C GLU A 124 -6.37 -4.64 -8.29
N GLN A 125 -5.80 -3.72 -7.51
CA GLN A 125 -6.36 -3.27 -6.23
C GLN A 125 -7.69 -2.52 -6.44
N LEU A 126 -7.75 -1.63 -7.43
CA LEU A 126 -8.98 -0.91 -7.79
C LEU A 126 -10.11 -1.89 -8.18
N GLU A 127 -9.80 -2.89 -9.00
CA GLU A 127 -10.77 -3.91 -9.42
C GLU A 127 -11.22 -4.80 -8.25
N GLY A 128 -10.29 -5.15 -7.35
CA GLY A 128 -10.59 -5.91 -6.14
C GLY A 128 -11.62 -5.18 -5.26
N LEU A 129 -11.37 -3.91 -4.95
CA LEU A 129 -12.29 -3.09 -4.17
C LEU A 129 -13.65 -2.93 -4.85
N GLU A 130 -13.70 -2.65 -6.16
CA GLU A 130 -14.96 -2.51 -6.92
C GLU A 130 -15.81 -3.78 -6.88
N LYS A 131 -15.20 -4.96 -7.03
CA LYS A 131 -15.93 -6.25 -6.99
C LYS A 131 -16.62 -6.45 -5.64
N HIS A 132 -15.92 -6.21 -4.54
CA HIS A 132 -16.49 -6.34 -3.21
C HIS A 132 -17.52 -5.24 -2.91
N TYR A 133 -17.25 -4.00 -3.31
CA TYR A 133 -18.17 -2.89 -3.15
C TYR A 133 -19.53 -3.15 -3.81
N ARG A 134 -19.54 -3.67 -5.05
CA ARG A 134 -20.77 -4.03 -5.77
C ARG A 134 -21.61 -5.11 -5.07
N LEU A 135 -20.98 -5.94 -4.23
CA LEU A 135 -21.64 -6.98 -3.44
C LEU A 135 -22.11 -6.46 -2.07
N GLY A 136 -21.96 -5.16 -1.79
CA GLY A 136 -22.39 -4.52 -0.55
C GLY A 136 -21.35 -4.54 0.57
N ALA A 137 -20.11 -4.97 0.30
CA ALA A 137 -19.05 -4.88 1.29
C ALA A 137 -18.79 -3.42 1.70
N LEU A 138 -18.35 -3.23 2.94
CA LEU A 138 -17.74 -1.98 3.36
C LEU A 138 -16.35 -1.88 2.71
N ALA A 139 -16.28 -1.18 1.57
CA ALA A 139 -15.06 -0.98 0.79
C ALA A 139 -14.57 0.46 0.92
N PHE A 140 -13.28 0.65 1.23
CA PHE A 140 -12.68 1.97 1.37
C PHE A 140 -11.15 1.93 1.19
N VAL A 141 -10.54 3.12 1.18
CA VAL A 141 -9.09 3.30 1.29
C VAL A 141 -8.79 4.05 2.59
N LEU A 142 -7.98 3.45 3.46
CA LEU A 142 -7.49 4.09 4.67
C LEU A 142 -6.20 4.85 4.33
N VAL A 143 -6.23 6.17 4.51
CA VAL A 143 -5.10 7.04 4.18
C VAL A 143 -4.53 7.68 5.44
N SER A 144 -3.22 7.63 5.59
CA SER A 144 -2.46 8.43 6.55
C SER A 144 -1.70 9.54 5.83
N PHE A 145 -1.88 10.78 6.30
CA PHE A 145 -1.09 11.95 5.92
C PHE A 145 -0.14 12.28 7.07
N GLU A 146 1.17 12.18 6.83
CA GLU A 146 2.25 12.51 7.77
C GLU A 146 2.13 11.86 9.17
N PHE A 147 1.36 10.77 9.31
CA PHE A 147 0.96 10.18 10.60
C PHE A 147 0.23 11.13 11.57
N LYS A 148 -0.31 12.24 11.05
CA LYS A 148 -1.07 13.22 11.81
C LYS A 148 -2.57 13.07 11.55
N ASP A 149 -2.92 12.96 10.28
CA ASP A 149 -4.30 12.89 9.84
C ASP A 149 -4.60 11.53 9.21
N TYR A 150 -5.77 10.98 9.54
CA TYR A 150 -6.20 9.65 9.11
C TYR A 150 -7.62 9.74 8.54
N PHE A 151 -7.82 9.16 7.36
CA PHE A 151 -9.08 9.25 6.64
C PHE A 151 -9.53 7.88 6.16
N ARG A 152 -10.78 7.53 6.44
CA ARG A 152 -11.45 6.36 5.87
C ARG A 152 -12.25 6.81 4.65
N ILE A 153 -11.62 6.84 3.49
CA ILE A 153 -12.20 7.36 2.26
C ILE A 153 -13.07 6.25 1.63
N PRO A 154 -14.40 6.42 1.54
CA PRO A 154 -15.27 5.44 0.91
C PRO A 154 -14.83 5.12 -0.53
N TRP A 155 -15.04 3.89 -0.97
CA TRP A 155 -14.53 3.43 -2.25
C TRP A 155 -15.03 4.23 -3.45
N ASP A 156 -16.31 4.60 -3.48
CA ASP A 156 -16.89 5.46 -4.52
C ASP A 156 -16.20 6.84 -4.57
N ILE A 157 -15.92 7.44 -3.42
CA ILE A 157 -15.18 8.70 -3.33
C ILE A 157 -13.75 8.56 -3.88
N TRP A 158 -13.08 7.44 -3.60
CA TRP A 158 -11.75 7.16 -4.14
C TRP A 158 -11.78 6.88 -5.66
N ARG A 159 -12.76 6.09 -6.10
CA ARG A 159 -12.93 5.64 -7.49
C ARG A 159 -13.19 6.84 -8.40
N ASP A 160 -14.08 7.73 -7.97
CA ASP A 160 -14.68 8.80 -8.75
C ASP A 160 -14.03 10.17 -8.47
N MET A 161 -12.75 10.17 -8.02
CA MET A 161 -12.02 11.42 -7.72
C MET A 161 -12.04 12.42 -8.88
N LYS A 162 -11.97 11.94 -10.14
CA LYS A 162 -11.95 12.83 -11.31
C LYS A 162 -13.28 13.55 -11.46
N GLU A 163 -14.38 12.86 -11.22
CA GLU A 163 -15.74 13.36 -11.33
C GLU A 163 -16.07 14.29 -10.15
N ILE A 164 -15.62 13.94 -8.94
CA ILE A 164 -15.90 14.70 -7.70
C ILE A 164 -15.01 15.95 -7.58
N TYR A 165 -13.70 15.83 -7.84
CA TYR A 165 -12.70 16.87 -7.57
C TYR A 165 -12.13 17.51 -8.85
N GLY A 166 -12.56 17.07 -10.03
CA GLY A 166 -12.03 17.50 -11.33
C GLY A 166 -10.63 16.94 -11.66
N ARG A 167 -10.07 16.08 -10.81
CA ARG A 167 -8.68 15.59 -10.90
C ARG A 167 -8.50 14.22 -10.25
N LYS A 168 -7.40 13.54 -10.54
CA LYS A 168 -7.12 12.17 -10.05
C LYS A 168 -6.31 12.14 -8.75
N TYR A 169 -6.41 13.18 -7.92
CA TYR A 169 -5.83 13.23 -6.59
C TYR A 169 -6.75 14.00 -5.65
N VAL A 170 -6.59 13.75 -4.36
CA VAL A 170 -7.32 14.44 -3.30
C VAL A 170 -6.34 14.98 -2.26
N LYS A 171 -6.65 16.14 -1.68
CA LYS A 171 -5.89 16.72 -0.56
C LYS A 171 -6.52 16.36 0.78
N ALA A 172 -5.73 16.39 1.85
CA ALA A 172 -6.22 16.12 3.20
C ALA A 172 -7.41 17.03 3.60
N GLU A 173 -7.34 18.33 3.25
CA GLU A 173 -8.40 19.32 3.53
C GLU A 173 -9.76 18.97 2.90
N GLU A 174 -9.76 18.24 1.78
CA GLU A 174 -10.98 17.85 1.05
C GLU A 174 -11.63 16.57 1.62
N LEU A 175 -10.97 15.92 2.58
CA LEU A 175 -11.36 14.65 3.16
C LEU A 175 -11.89 14.77 4.59
N GLU A 176 -12.09 15.98 5.11
CA GLU A 176 -12.43 16.20 6.52
C GLU A 176 -13.68 15.43 6.97
N ASN A 177 -14.69 15.30 6.09
CA ASN A 177 -15.90 14.50 6.34
C ASN A 177 -15.64 13.00 6.54
N TYR A 178 -14.47 12.51 6.14
CA TYR A 178 -14.03 11.11 6.22
C TYR A 178 -12.94 10.88 7.27
N ARG A 179 -12.63 11.90 8.08
CA ARG A 179 -11.62 11.81 9.13
C ARG A 179 -12.01 10.76 10.16
N VAL A 180 -11.04 9.93 10.52
CA VAL A 180 -11.17 8.99 11.64
C VAL A 180 -10.25 9.40 12.76
N LYS A 181 -10.69 9.14 13.99
CA LYS A 181 -9.87 9.39 15.17
C LYS A 181 -8.72 8.38 15.22
N ALA A 182 -7.59 8.81 15.76
CA ALA A 182 -6.47 7.93 16.07
C ALA A 182 -5.96 8.25 17.47
N THR A 183 -5.36 7.25 18.10
CA THR A 183 -4.54 7.41 19.31
C THR A 183 -3.08 7.21 18.94
N SER A 184 -2.17 7.33 19.89
CA SER A 184 -0.75 6.99 19.66
C SER A 184 -0.51 5.51 19.32
N GLN A 185 -1.48 4.63 19.59
CA GLN A 185 -1.33 3.19 19.47
C GLN A 185 -2.11 2.58 18.30
N MET A 186 -3.22 3.20 17.88
CA MET A 186 -4.10 2.64 16.85
C MET A 186 -5.00 3.69 16.19
N ILE A 187 -5.53 3.32 15.02
CA ILE A 187 -6.47 4.12 14.23
C ILE A 187 -7.89 3.56 14.43
N LEU A 188 -8.84 4.40 14.82
CA LEU A 188 -10.24 4.00 15.04
C LEU A 188 -11.03 3.95 13.72
N LEU A 189 -10.58 3.11 12.78
CA LEU A 189 -11.07 3.02 11.40
C LEU A 189 -12.55 2.55 11.29
N LEU A 190 -13.13 1.90 12.31
CA LEU A 190 -14.55 1.55 12.34
C LEU A 190 -15.43 2.54 13.11
N SER A 191 -14.87 3.63 13.65
CA SER A 191 -15.70 4.62 14.34
C SER A 191 -16.76 5.21 13.39
N GLY A 192 -17.97 5.39 13.92
CA GLY A 192 -19.12 5.94 13.20
C GLY A 192 -19.85 4.99 12.24
N ILE A 193 -19.49 3.71 12.17
CA ILE A 193 -20.16 2.72 11.27
C ILE A 193 -20.40 1.35 11.89
N ALA A 194 -19.99 1.14 13.14
CA ALA A 194 -20.15 -0.10 13.90
C ALA A 194 -21.20 0.07 15.01
#